data_AF-R9KLR2-F1
#
_entry.id   AF-R9KLR2-F1
#
_cell.length_a   1.000
_cell.length_b   1.000
_cell.length_c   1.000
_cell.angle_alpha   90.00
_cell.angle_beta   90.00
_cell.angle_gamma   90.00
#
_symmetry.space_group_name_H-M   'P 1'
#
loop_
_entity.id
_entity.type
_entity.pdbx_description
1 polymer ?
#
loop_
_entity_poly.entity_id
_entity_poly.type
_entity_poly.pdbx_seq_one_letter_code
_entity_poly.pdbx_strand_id
1 'polypeptide(L)' 'MFNKRLREVRMQKGLTQQKMADYLNIGLRSYQKYEQGERSPSLDCLVSIADIFDVSLDYLLCRDEFIQSHATSADEC' A
#
# COMPACT_ATOMS: atom_id res chain seq x y z
N MET A 1 -8.86 1.04 -6.78
CA MET A 1 -8.73 -0.15 -5.89
C MET A 1 -7.56 0.04 -4.95
N PHE A 2 -6.32 0.14 -5.46
CA PHE A 2 -5.12 0.53 -4.69
C PHE A 2 -5.34 1.73 -3.76
N ASN A 3 -5.89 2.83 -4.26
CA ASN A 3 -6.09 4.06 -3.52
C ASN A 3 -7.00 3.90 -2.28
N LYS A 4 -8.00 2.99 -2.35
CA LYS A 4 -8.89 2.67 -1.23
C LYS A 4 -8.14 1.83 -0.19
N ARG A 5 -7.44 0.77 -0.63
CA ARG A 5 -6.60 -0.09 0.22
C ARG A 5 -5.52 0.72 0.95
N LEU A 6 -4.86 1.63 0.23
CA LEU A 6 -3.85 2.54 0.78
C LEU A 6 -4.42 3.36 1.95
N ARG A 7 -5.60 3.95 1.76
CA ARG A 7 -6.30 4.73 2.79
C ARG A 7 -6.70 3.85 3.98
N GLU A 8 -7.24 2.67 3.73
CA GLU A 8 -7.66 1.71 4.76
C GLU A 8 -6.49 1.28 5.64
N VAL A 9 -5.37 0.87 5.04
CA VAL A 9 -4.17 0.45 5.76
C VAL A 9 -3.59 1.61 6.57
N ARG A 10 -3.53 2.82 5.99
CA ARG A 10 -3.10 4.01 6.74
C ARG A 10 -3.96 4.24 7.99
N MET A 11 -5.28 4.13 7.84
CA MET A 11 -6.23 4.31 8.95
C MET A 11 -6.08 3.22 10.01
N GLN A 12 -5.87 1.96 9.61
CA GLN A 12 -5.62 0.84 10.54
C GLN A 12 -4.33 1.05 11.35
N LYS A 13 -3.30 1.65 10.74
CA LYS A 13 -2.05 2.00 11.42
C LYS A 13 -2.14 3.30 12.25
N GLY A 14 -3.29 3.97 12.27
CA GLY A 14 -3.49 5.21 13.02
C GLY A 14 -2.66 6.40 12.52
N LEU A 15 -2.21 6.37 11.27
CA LEU A 15 -1.33 7.40 10.70
C LEU A 15 -2.16 8.48 10.00
N THR A 16 -1.72 9.74 10.13
CA THR A 16 -2.32 10.86 9.39
C THR A 16 -1.70 10.93 7.99
N GLN A 17 -2.41 11.56 7.03
CA GLN A 17 -1.86 11.80 5.70
C GLN A 17 -0.57 12.64 5.75
N GLN A 18 -0.48 13.58 6.69
CA GLN A 18 0.72 14.38 6.91
C GLN A 18 1.89 13.50 7.37
N LYS A 19 1.70 12.65 8.39
CA LYS A 19 2.77 11.75 8.85
C LYS A 19 3.29 10.85 7.73
N MET A 20 2.40 10.34 6.88
CA MET A 20 2.83 9.54 5.72
C MET A 20 3.61 10.35 4.70
N ALA A 21 3.18 11.57 4.40
CA ALA A 21 3.91 12.46 3.52
C ALA A 21 5.32 12.78 4.07
N ASP A 22 5.42 12.99 5.38
CA ASP A 22 6.68 13.24 6.08
C ASP A 22 7.61 12.02 6.01
N TYR A 23 7.10 10.80 6.30
CA TYR A 23 7.89 9.57 6.19
C TYR A 23 8.40 9.29 4.78
N LEU A 24 7.60 9.61 3.77
CA LEU A 24 7.94 9.42 2.37
C LEU A 24 8.77 10.58 1.79
N ASN A 25 9.02 11.64 2.58
CA ASN A 25 9.68 12.86 2.16
C ASN A 25 9.04 13.48 0.90
N ILE A 26 7.71 13.51 0.84
CA ILE A 26 6.93 14.09 -0.25
C ILE A 26 5.97 15.16 0.27
N GLY A 27 5.49 16.03 -0.62
CA GLY A 27 4.44 16.98 -0.26
C GLY A 27 3.11 16.30 0.09
N LEU A 28 2.39 16.81 1.10
CA LEU A 28 1.07 16.34 1.52
C LEU A 28 0.10 16.17 0.34
N ARG A 29 0.07 17.15 -0.58
CA ARG A 29 -0.80 17.11 -1.76
C ARG A 29 -0.48 15.92 -2.68
N SER A 30 0.79 15.53 -2.79
CA SER A 30 1.17 14.33 -3.56
C SER A 30 0.60 13.07 -2.93
N TYR A 31 0.71 12.94 -1.60
CA TYR A 31 0.15 11.80 -0.87
C TYR A 31 -1.39 11.75 -0.98
N GLN A 32 -2.06 12.91 -0.87
CA GLN A 32 -3.51 13.00 -1.05
C GLN A 32 -3.96 12.53 -2.43
N LYS A 33 -3.22 12.89 -3.48
CA LYS A 33 -3.48 12.42 -4.84
C LYS A 33 -3.36 10.90 -4.99
N TYR A 34 -2.49 10.26 -4.20
CA TYR A 34 -2.41 8.80 -4.16
C TYR A 34 -3.69 8.18 -3.58
N GLU A 35 -4.19 8.71 -2.45
CA GLU A 35 -5.43 8.21 -1.84
C GLU A 35 -6.69 8.54 -2.67
N GLN A 36 -6.66 9.63 -3.44
CA GLN A 36 -7.72 9.99 -4.38
C GLN A 36 -7.66 9.17 -5.68
N GLY A 37 -6.53 8.55 -5.99
CA GLY A 37 -6.31 7.81 -7.24
C GLY A 37 -6.01 8.70 -8.45
N GLU A 38 -5.71 9.98 -8.24
CA GLU A 38 -5.33 10.93 -9.30
C GLU A 38 -3.89 10.74 -9.76
N ARG A 39 -3.04 10.18 -8.90
CA ARG A 39 -1.62 9.92 -9.18
C ARG A 39 -1.22 8.57 -8.60
N SER A 40 -0.30 7.89 -9.27
CA SER A 40 0.34 6.69 -8.72
C SER A 40 1.71 7.04 -8.12
N PRO A 41 2.12 6.38 -7.03
CA PRO A 41 3.47 6.49 -6.49
C PRO A 41 4.50 5.90 -7.48
N SER A 42 5.77 6.30 -7.36
CA SER A 42 6.87 5.60 -8.03
C SER A 42 7.08 4.21 -7.41
N LEU A 43 7.82 3.34 -8.10
CA LEU A 43 8.19 2.02 -7.57
C LEU A 43 8.89 2.13 -6.20
N ASP A 44 9.88 3.02 -6.08
CA ASP A 44 10.60 3.22 -4.82
C ASP A 44 9.67 3.69 -3.69
N CYS A 45 8.77 4.62 -3.98
CA CYS A 45 7.80 5.11 -3.01
C CYS A 45 6.81 4.02 -2.61
N LEU A 46 6.40 3.18 -3.57
CA LEU A 46 5.51 2.05 -3.31
C LEU A 46 6.16 1.03 -2.36
N VAL A 47 7.46 0.73 -2.55
CA VAL A 47 8.23 -0.12 -1.64
C VAL A 47 8.31 0.52 -0.25
N SER A 48 8.66 1.80 -0.16
CA SER A 48 8.68 2.51 1.14
C SER A 48 7.31 2.49 1.85
N ILE A 49 6.22 2.65 1.11
CA ILE A 49 4.86 2.57 1.69
C ILE A 49 4.61 1.17 2.28
N ALA A 50 4.98 0.12 1.54
CA ALA A 50 4.83 -1.26 1.99
C ALA A 50 5.65 -1.52 3.26
N ASP A 51 6.89 -1.04 3.32
CA ASP A 51 7.77 -1.17 4.49
C ASP A 51 7.23 -0.40 5.70
N ILE A 52 6.77 0.85 5.51
CA ILE A 52 6.19 1.67 6.59
C ILE A 52 4.92 1.03 7.16
N PHE A 53 4.11 0.43 6.29
CA PHE A 53 2.89 -0.26 6.68
C PHE A 53 3.12 -1.69 7.14
N ASP A 54 4.33 -2.24 6.98
CA ASP A 54 4.64 -3.63 7.30
C ASP A 54 3.65 -4.60 6.63
N VAL A 55 3.51 -4.46 5.30
CA VAL A 55 2.63 -5.28 4.46
C VAL A 55 3.33 -5.62 3.15
N SER A 56 2.90 -6.68 2.46
CA SER A 56 3.41 -7.00 1.13
C SER A 56 2.88 -6.03 0.07
N LEU A 57 3.65 -5.85 -1.00
CA LEU A 57 3.21 -5.11 -2.19
C LEU A 57 1.96 -5.71 -2.82
N ASP A 58 1.86 -7.04 -2.85
CA ASP A 58 0.69 -7.72 -3.38
C ASP A 58 -0.58 -7.39 -2.59
N TYR A 59 -0.50 -7.34 -1.25
CA TYR A 59 -1.63 -6.90 -0.44
C TYR A 59 -2.03 -5.45 -0.74
N LEU A 60 -1.03 -4.56 -0.83
CA LEU A 60 -1.26 -3.15 -1.10
C LEU A 60 -1.87 -2.91 -2.50
N LEU A 61 -1.45 -3.69 -3.48
CA LEU A 61 -1.94 -3.65 -4.87
C LEU A 61 -3.21 -4.49 -5.11
N CYS A 62 -3.85 -5.01 -4.05
CA CYS A 62 -5.05 -5.85 -4.12
C CYS A 62 -4.88 -7.14 -4.95
N ARG A 63 -3.73 -7.80 -4.82
CA ARG A 63 -3.42 -9.11 -5.41
C ARG A 63 -3.47 -10.26 -4.40
N ASP A 64 -3.99 -10.00 -3.20
CA ASP A 64 -4.22 -10.97 -2.14
C ASP A 64 -5.12 -12.14 -2.59
N GLU A 65 -6.21 -11.84 -3.32
CA GLU A 65 -7.10 -12.88 -3.89
C GLU A 65 -6.40 -13.72 -4.97
N PHE A 66 -5.53 -13.10 -5.76
CA PHE A 66 -4.75 -13.79 -6.77
C PHE A 66 -3.77 -14.78 -6.13
N ILE A 67 -3.08 -14.38 -5.06
CA ILE A 67 -2.19 -15.27 -4.31
C ILE A 67 -2.98 -16.41 -3.66
N GLN A 68 -4.12 -16.11 -3.02
CA GLN A 68 -4.93 -17.14 -2.36
C GLN A 68 -5.45 -18.20 -3.34
N SER A 69 -5.87 -17.80 -4.54
CA SER A 69 -6.38 -18.74 -5.56
C SER A 69 -5.29 -19.59 -6.22
N HIS A 70 -4.03 -19.17 -6.13
CA HIS A 70 -2.89 -19.83 -6.79
C HIS A 70 -1.86 -20.38 -5.80
N ALA A 71 -2.15 -20.29 -4.49
CA ALA A 71 -1.46 -21.05 -3.47
C ALA A 71 -1.84 -22.53 -3.64
N THR A 72 -1.28 -23.18 -4.67
CA THR A 72 -1.31 -24.63 -4.81
C THR A 72 -0.66 -25.20 -3.57
N SER A 73 -1.38 -26.09 -2.91
CA SER A 73 -0.96 -26.88 -1.75
C SER A 73 0.45 -27.44 -2.00
N ALA A 74 1.47 -26.75 -1.49
CA ALA A 74 2.84 -27.26 -1.43
C ALA A 74 3.06 -28.11 -0.17
N ASP A 75 1.98 -28.65 0.38
CA ASP A 75 1.99 -29.77 1.32
C ASP A 75 1.74 -31.06 0.51
N GLU A 76 2.67 -31.40 -0.39
CA GLU A 76 2.94 -32.80 -0.67
C GLU A 76 4.15 -33.18 0.19
N CYS A 77 3.87 -34.06 1.14
CA CYS A 77 4.73 -34.56 2.20
C CYS A 77 6.01 -35.24 1.68
#